data_AF-A0A0R3R7K7-F1
#
_entry.id   AF-A0A0R3R7K7-F1
#
_cell.length_a   1.000
_cell.length_b   1.000
_cell.length_c   1.000
_cell.angle_alpha   90.00
_cell.angle_beta   90.00
_cell.angle_gamma   90.00
#
_symmetry.space_group_name_H-M   'P 1'
#
loop_
_entity.id
_entity.type
_entity.pdbx_description
1 polymer ?
#
loop_
_entity_poly.entity_id
_entity_poly.type
_entity_poly.pdbx_seq_one_letter_code
_entity_poly.pdbx_strand_id
1 'polypeptide(L)'
;MEKVLFNPQGTVVQMFVVKFDVSDMPPSSQTFLRQRIFFMPVGCTYDCVLRSWLKYLIHLSLATDRRGRLYIHTDIKMLFSQKNELETLNFELGKDMIKYQLQSFTEMPRNPKYSPRK
;
A
#
# COMPACT_ATOMS: atom_id res chain seq x y z
N MET A 1 0.99 -8.84 -9.10
CA MET A 1 -0.26 -8.40 -9.77
C MET A 1 -0.16 -6.91 -9.99
N GLU A 2 -0.44 -6.43 -11.19
CA GLU A 2 -0.46 -4.99 -11.51
C GLU A 2 -1.90 -4.50 -11.52
N LYS A 3 -2.18 -3.38 -10.83
CA LYS A 3 -3.50 -2.75 -10.84
C LYS A 3 -3.39 -1.27 -11.14
N VAL A 4 -4.16 -0.83 -12.12
CA VAL A 4 -4.24 0.57 -12.57
C VAL A 4 -5.56 1.15 -12.08
N LEU A 5 -5.51 2.33 -11.46
CA LEU A 5 -6.69 3.05 -11.00
C LEU A 5 -6.96 4.26 -11.89
N PHE A 6 -8.20 4.39 -12.34
CA PHE A 6 -8.67 5.53 -13.11
C PHE A 6 -9.56 6.43 -12.24
N ASN A 7 -9.49 7.75 -12.43
CA ASN A 7 -10.49 8.68 -11.87
C ASN A 7 -11.81 8.56 -12.65
N PRO A 8 -12.91 9.17 -12.16
CA PRO A 8 -14.18 9.23 -12.89
C PRO A 8 -14.11 9.87 -14.28
N GLN A 9 -13.02 10.57 -14.61
CA GLN A 9 -12.76 11.15 -15.94
C GLN A 9 -11.88 10.25 -16.84
N GLY A 10 -11.54 9.02 -16.40
CA GLY A 10 -10.76 8.07 -17.17
C GLY A 10 -9.23 8.28 -17.14
N THR A 11 -8.72 9.20 -16.33
CA THR A 11 -7.27 9.44 -16.17
C THR A 11 -6.68 8.49 -15.14
N VAL A 12 -5.51 7.93 -15.42
CA VAL A 12 -4.77 7.14 -14.41
C VAL A 12 -4.38 8.04 -13.24
N VAL A 13 -4.93 7.76 -12.06
CA VAL A 13 -4.66 8.54 -10.84
C VAL A 13 -3.37 8.08 -10.19
N GLN A 14 -3.17 6.76 -10.17
CA GLN A 14 -1.97 6.16 -9.60
C GLN A 14 -1.86 4.70 -10.04
N MET A 15 -0.66 4.27 -10.40
CA MET A 15 -0.35 2.87 -10.64
C MET A 15 0.21 2.25 -9.35
N PHE A 16 -0.43 1.19 -8.85
CA PHE A 16 0.04 0.47 -7.66
C PHE A 16 0.68 -0.84 -8.09
N VAL A 17 2.00 -0.95 -7.87
CA VAL A 17 2.74 -2.20 -8.03
C VAL A 17 2.96 -2.79 -6.64
N VAL A 18 2.20 -3.83 -6.31
CA VAL A 18 2.36 -4.56 -5.05
C VAL A 18 3.14 -5.84 -5.33
N LYS A 19 4.39 -5.88 -4.86
CA LYS A 19 5.23 -7.07 -4.90
C LYS A 19 4.99 -7.88 -3.63
N PHE A 20 4.56 -9.12 -3.77
CA PHE A 20 4.35 -10.05 -2.67
C PHE A 20 4.50 -11.49 -3.12
N ASP A 21 4.94 -12.34 -2.20
CA ASP A 21 5.04 -13.77 -2.40
C ASP A 21 4.01 -14.49 -1.52
N VAL A 22 3.10 -15.20 -2.18
CA VAL A 22 2.08 -16.06 -1.57
C VAL A 22 2.06 -17.44 -2.24
N SER A 23 3.19 -17.83 -2.84
CA SER A 23 3.33 -19.13 -3.50
C SER A 23 3.17 -20.30 -2.51
N ASP A 24 3.44 -20.06 -1.23
CA ASP A 24 3.28 -20.99 -0.12
C ASP A 24 1.86 -20.99 0.50
N MET A 25 0.91 -20.28 -0.09
CA MET A 25 -0.46 -20.19 0.42
C MET A 25 -1.22 -21.51 0.19
N PRO A 26 -1.68 -22.21 1.25
CA PRO A 26 -2.37 -23.49 1.09
C PRO A 26 -3.76 -23.31 0.47
N PRO A 27 -4.36 -24.38 -0.13
CA PRO A 27 -5.72 -24.33 -0.63
C PRO A 27 -6.75 -23.93 0.44
N SER A 28 -7.88 -23.35 0.00
CA SER A 28 -8.97 -22.93 0.88
C SER A 28 -8.52 -22.03 2.04
N SER A 29 -7.56 -21.15 1.79
CA SER A 29 -7.03 -20.22 2.78
C SER A 29 -7.24 -18.78 2.34
N GLN A 30 -7.07 -17.86 3.27
CA GLN A 30 -7.17 -16.42 3.02
C GLN A 30 -6.07 -15.66 3.75
N THR A 31 -5.72 -14.49 3.21
CA THR A 31 -4.81 -13.52 3.81
C THR A 31 -5.13 -12.13 3.28
N PHE A 32 -4.40 -11.12 3.74
CA PHE A 32 -4.50 -9.80 3.15
C PHE A 32 -3.11 -9.18 3.00
N LEU A 33 -3.01 -8.21 2.11
CA LEU A 33 -1.85 -7.35 1.94
C LEU A 33 -2.25 -5.91 2.17
N ARG A 34 -1.37 -5.16 2.82
CA ARG A 34 -1.49 -3.71 2.95
C ARG A 34 -0.24 -3.07 2.40
N GLN A 35 -0.39 -2.28 1.34
CA GLN A 35 0.66 -1.40 0.89
C GLN A 35 0.33 0.03 1.34
N ARG A 36 1.27 0.65 2.03
CA ARG A 36 1.20 2.04 2.49
C ARG A 36 2.26 2.84 1.75
N ILE A 37 1.87 3.95 1.15
CA ILE A 37 2.79 4.90 0.54
C ILE A 37 2.78 6.15 1.39
N PHE A 38 3.94 6.46 1.96
CA PHE A 38 4.15 7.64 2.76
C PHE A 38 4.95 8.66 1.98
N PHE A 39 4.66 9.93 2.23
CA PHE A 39 5.57 11.01 1.89
C PHE A 39 6.44 11.31 3.11
N MET A 40 7.74 11.16 2.96
CA MET A 40 8.69 11.24 4.06
C MET A 40 10.04 11.81 3.62
N PRO A 41 10.87 12.30 4.56
CA PRO A 41 12.16 12.86 4.20
C PRO A 41 13.13 11.81 3.65
N VAL A 42 14.00 12.24 2.73
CA VAL A 42 15.03 11.38 2.13
C VAL A 42 16.12 11.07 3.16
N GLY A 43 16.60 9.81 3.19
CA GLY A 43 17.72 9.39 4.05
C GLY A 43 17.36 9.10 5.51
N CYS A 44 16.07 9.07 5.82
CA CYS A 44 15.56 8.87 7.16
C CYS A 44 15.49 7.39 7.60
N THR A 45 15.83 7.12 8.86
CA THR A 45 15.64 5.83 9.56
C THR A 45 14.28 5.79 10.29
N TYR A 46 13.93 4.65 10.91
CA TYR A 46 12.59 4.36 11.47
C TYR A 46 11.97 5.46 12.36
N ASP A 47 12.76 6.28 13.06
CA ASP A 47 12.26 7.40 13.89
C ASP A 47 11.52 8.48 13.10
N CYS A 48 11.78 8.57 11.80
CA CYS A 48 11.23 9.62 10.94
C CYS A 48 9.83 9.29 10.42
N VAL A 49 9.30 8.09 10.72
CA VAL A 49 7.90 7.76 10.44
C VAL A 49 6.95 8.75 11.13
N LEU A 50 7.32 9.28 12.30
CA LEU A 50 6.57 10.33 12.98
C LEU A 50 6.47 11.64 12.18
N ARG A 51 7.41 11.89 11.27
CA ARG A 51 7.43 13.03 10.33
C ARG A 51 6.96 12.65 8.93
N SER A 52 6.35 11.48 8.78
CA SER A 52 5.84 11.01 7.50
C SER A 52 4.32 11.13 7.43
N TRP A 53 3.80 11.36 6.23
CA TRP A 53 2.36 11.43 5.99
C TRP A 53 1.91 10.32 5.07
N LEU A 54 0.93 9.53 5.52
CA LEU A 54 0.30 8.51 4.68
C LEU A 54 -0.42 9.21 3.52
N LYS A 55 -0.01 8.89 2.29
CA LYS A 55 -0.61 9.42 1.07
C LYS A 55 -1.60 8.45 0.45
N TYR A 56 -1.20 7.20 0.36
CA TYR A 56 -2.01 6.14 -0.21
C TYR A 56 -1.94 4.91 0.67
N LEU A 57 -3.08 4.25 0.86
CA LEU A 57 -3.14 2.90 1.43
C LEU A 57 -4.02 2.05 0.53
N ILE A 58 -3.48 0.92 0.10
CA ILE A 58 -4.26 -0.13 -0.57
C ILE A 58 -4.27 -1.37 0.31
N HIS A 59 -5.47 -1.90 0.50
CA HIS A 59 -5.71 -3.17 1.18
C HIS A 59 -6.30 -4.15 0.17
N LEU A 60 -5.60 -5.27 0.00
CA LEU A 60 -5.96 -6.35 -0.89
C LEU A 60 -6.26 -7.59 -0.06
N SER A 61 -7.51 -8.03 -0.09
CA SER A 61 -7.93 -9.29 0.49
C SER A 61 -7.72 -10.40 -0.55
N LEU A 62 -6.97 -11.45 -0.20
CA LEU A 62 -6.63 -12.56 -1.10
C LEU A 62 -7.11 -13.89 -0.53
N ALA A 63 -7.49 -14.81 -1.41
CA ALA A 63 -7.80 -16.18 -1.05
C ALA A 63 -7.35 -17.18 -2.12
N THR A 64 -7.25 -18.43 -1.71
CA THR A 64 -7.05 -19.59 -2.57
C THR A 64 -8.31 -20.44 -2.61
N ASP A 65 -8.63 -20.99 -3.78
CA ASP A 65 -9.72 -21.95 -3.90
C ASP A 65 -9.28 -23.35 -3.43
N ARG A 66 -10.16 -24.36 -3.57
CA ARG A 66 -9.85 -25.76 -3.22
C ARG A 66 -8.71 -26.36 -4.04
N ARG A 67 -8.37 -25.76 -5.19
CA ARG A 67 -7.28 -26.17 -6.08
C ARG A 67 -6.01 -25.33 -5.89
N GLY A 68 -6.00 -24.39 -4.94
CA GLY A 68 -4.86 -23.49 -4.69
C GLY A 68 -4.78 -22.29 -5.64
N ARG A 69 -5.81 -22.02 -6.45
CA ARG A 69 -5.81 -20.87 -7.36
C ARG A 69 -6.04 -19.57 -6.58
N LEU A 70 -5.12 -18.62 -6.71
CA LEU A 70 -5.18 -17.32 -6.04
C LEU A 70 -6.19 -16.39 -6.72
N TYR A 71 -6.99 -15.71 -5.91
CA TYR A 71 -7.90 -14.67 -6.37
C TYR A 71 -8.09 -13.59 -5.31
N ILE A 72 -8.67 -12.46 -5.71
CA ILE A 72 -9.05 -11.39 -4.77
C ILE A 72 -10.37 -11.76 -4.14
N HIS A 73 -10.39 -11.75 -2.80
CA HIS A 73 -11.52 -12.17 -2.01
C HIS A 73 -12.16 -10.97 -1.32
N THR A 74 -13.49 -10.90 -1.27
CA THR A 74 -14.26 -9.84 -0.59
C THR A 74 -14.13 -8.44 -1.23
N ASP A 75 -12.96 -7.80 -1.13
CA ASP A 75 -12.83 -6.38 -1.41
C ASP A 75 -11.41 -5.92 -1.78
N ILE A 76 -11.38 -4.74 -2.38
CA ILE A 76 -10.18 -3.92 -2.55
C ILE A 76 -10.52 -2.58 -1.92
N LYS A 77 -9.83 -2.22 -0.85
CA LYS A 77 -10.02 -0.93 -0.20
C LYS A 77 -8.84 -0.03 -0.52
N MET A 78 -9.13 1.21 -0.88
CA MET A 78 -8.12 2.23 -1.12
C MET A 78 -8.45 3.48 -0.30
N LEU A 79 -7.42 4.06 0.30
CA LEU A 79 -7.51 5.32 1.02
C LEU A 79 -6.53 6.30 0.38
N PHE A 80 -7.04 7.48 0.05
CA PHE A 80 -6.30 8.60 -0.50
C PHE A 80 -6.31 9.71 0.54
N SER A 81 -5.13 10.22 0.86
CA SER A 81 -5.04 11.43 1.67
C SER A 81 -5.45 12.64 0.85
N GLN A 82 -6.45 13.39 1.31
CA GLN A 82 -6.92 14.62 0.67
C GLN A 82 -5.98 15.81 0.87
N LYS A 83 -4.90 15.66 1.65
CA LYS A 83 -3.95 16.75 1.90
C LYS A 83 -3.10 17.03 0.67
N ASN A 84 -3.58 17.93 -0.20
CA ASN A 84 -2.81 18.56 -1.27
C ASN A 84 -1.72 19.50 -0.72
N GLU A 85 -1.81 19.91 0.55
CA GLU A 85 -0.86 20.80 1.25
C GLU A 85 0.56 20.25 1.39
N LEU A 86 0.83 19.00 0.99
CA LEU A 86 2.15 18.42 1.14
C LEU A 86 3.18 18.94 0.12
N GLU A 87 2.70 19.42 -1.03
CA GLU A 87 3.53 20.19 -1.96
C GLU A 87 3.77 21.61 -1.46
N THR A 88 2.79 22.22 -0.78
CA THR A 88 2.93 23.50 -0.07
C THR A 88 3.91 23.41 1.10
N LEU A 89 3.94 22.27 1.82
CA LEU A 89 4.90 22.02 2.89
C LEU A 89 6.33 21.90 2.38
N ASN A 90 6.58 21.39 1.17
CA ASN A 90 7.91 21.48 0.54
C ASN A 90 8.34 22.94 0.28
N PHE A 91 7.38 23.81 -0.04
CA PHE A 91 7.63 25.23 -0.29
C PHE A 91 7.86 26.02 1.02
N GLU A 92 7.09 25.73 2.07
CA GLU A 92 7.24 26.37 3.39
C GLU A 92 8.44 25.84 4.20
N LEU A 93 8.74 24.53 4.12
CA LEU A 93 9.96 23.95 4.71
C LEU A 93 11.21 24.15 3.85
N GLY A 94 11.10 24.76 2.66
CA GLY A 94 12.24 25.10 1.80
C GLY A 94 13.28 26.06 2.43
N LYS A 95 13.06 26.49 3.68
CA LYS A 95 14.09 27.12 4.52
C LYS A 95 15.10 26.13 5.13
N ASP A 96 14.75 24.85 5.25
CA ASP A 96 15.63 23.78 5.73
C ASP A 96 15.92 22.78 4.59
N MET A 97 17.17 22.33 4.46
CA MET A 97 17.72 21.50 3.35
C MET A 97 17.07 20.10 3.15
N ILE A 98 15.92 19.81 3.76
CA ILE A 98 15.36 18.46 3.84
C ILE A 98 14.40 18.21 2.67
N LYS A 99 14.81 17.36 1.73
CA LYS A 99 13.98 16.88 0.62
C LYS A 99 13.07 15.74 1.07
N TYR A 100 11.85 15.69 0.54
CA TYR A 100 10.88 14.62 0.77
C TYR A 100 10.65 13.76 -0.48
N GLN A 101 10.28 12.50 -0.28
CA GLN A 101 9.97 11.53 -1.32
C GLN A 101 8.81 10.62 -0.93
N LEU A 102 8.19 9.99 -1.94
CA LEU A 102 7.22 8.92 -1.71
C LEU A 102 7.94 7.58 -1.51
N GLN A 103 7.62 6.87 -0.42
CA GLN A 103 8.16 5.56 -0.13
C GLN A 103 7.05 4.55 0.18
N SER A 104 7.11 3.40 -0.50
CA SER A 104 6.11 2.33 -0.40
C SER A 104 6.56 1.22 0.54
N PHE A 105 5.66 0.77 1.40
CA PHE A 105 5.87 -0.33 2.34
C PHE A 105 4.74 -1.34 2.18
N THR A 106 5.08 -2.61 1.98
CA THR A 106 4.09 -3.68 1.86
C THR A 106 4.16 -4.59 3.08
N GLU A 107 3.02 -4.82 3.70
CA GLU A 107 2.87 -5.64 4.90
C GLU A 107 1.86 -6.76 4.67
N MET A 108 2.12 -7.89 5.31
CA MET A 108 1.26 -9.06 5.35
C MET A 108 1.24 -9.63 6.79
N PRO A 109 0.18 -10.33 7.20
CA PRO A 109 0.17 -11.10 8.43
C PRO A 109 1.39 -12.02 8.52
N ARG A 110 1.98 -12.12 9.71
CA ARG A 110 3.12 -13.03 9.96
C ARG A 110 2.73 -14.21 10.85
N ASN A 111 1.83 -14.00 11.81
CA ASN A 111 1.41 -15.06 12.73
C ASN A 111 -0.09 -14.95 13.09
N PRO A 112 -0.98 -15.79 12.51
CA PRO A 112 -0.70 -16.67 11.37
C PRO A 112 -0.60 -15.87 10.06
N LYS A 113 0.25 -16.33 9.13
CA LYS A 113 0.39 -15.75 7.79
C LYS A 113 -0.87 -15.96 6.91
N TYR A 114 -1.52 -17.10 7.09
CA TYR A 114 -2.73 -17.51 6.39
C TYR A 114 -3.78 -17.98 7.39
N SER A 115 -5.05 -17.70 7.11
CA SER A 115 -6.17 -18.21 7.89
C SER A 115 -7.02 -19.16 7.04
N PRO A 116 -7.58 -20.23 7.62
CA PRO A 116 -8.55 -21.06 6.91
C PRO A 116 -9.74 -20.24 6.44
N ARG A 117 -10.25 -20.56 5.25
CA ARG A 117 -11.49 -20.00 4.74
C ARG A 117 -12.65 -20.79 5.35
N LYS A 118 -13.53 -20.10 6.07
CA LYS A 118 -14.81 -20.67 6.56
C LYS A 118 -15.78 -20.87 5.41
#